data_AF-A0A2G6R0Y4-F1
#
_entry.id   AF-A0A2G6R0Y4-F1
#
_cell.length_a   1.000
_cell.length_b   1.000
_cell.length_c   1.000
_cell.angle_alpha   90.00
_cell.angle_beta   90.00
_cell.angle_gamma   90.00
#
_symmetry.space_group_name_H-M   'P 1'
#
loop_
_entity.id
_entity.type
_entity.pdbx_description
1 polymer ?
#
loop_
_entity_poly.entity_id
_entity_poly.type
_entity_poly.pdbx_seq_one_letter_code
_entity_poly.pdbx_strand_id
1 'polypeptide(L)' 'ANRIAQHVLSYNGVRSVEVTVHKPQAPMKITFTDVAVKIARRKL' A
#
# COMPACT_ATOMS: atom_id res chain seq x y z
N ALA A 1 1.90 -1.88 3.85
CA ALA A 1 1.34 -0.62 3.34
C ALA A 1 1.64 0.58 4.26
N ASN A 2 1.24 0.59 5.53
CA ASN A 2 1.36 1.77 6.41
C ASN A 2 2.80 2.31 6.59
N ARG A 3 3.78 1.42 6.81
CA ARG A 3 5.20 1.81 6.93
C ARG A 3 5.72 2.55 5.69
N ILE A 4 5.35 2.09 4.49
CA ILE A 4 5.70 2.73 3.22
C ILE A 4 5.07 4.12 3.15
N ALA A 5 3.77 4.22 3.46
CA ALA A 5 3.07 5.52 3.43
C ALA A 5 3.70 6.53 4.40
N GLN A 6 4.06 6.12 5.62
CA GLN A 6 4.75 6.99 6.59
C GLN A 6 6.11 7.44 6.10
N HIS A 7 6.89 6.54 5.49
CA HIS A 7 8.20 6.89 4.94
C HIS A 7 8.07 7.87 3.77
N VAL A 8 7.15 7.64 2.83
CA VAL A 8 6.88 8.56 1.71
C VAL A 8 6.41 9.93 2.21
N LEU A 9 5.54 9.97 3.22
CA LEU A 9 5.09 11.22 3.81
C LEU A 9 6.20 11.92 4.62
N SER A 10 7.33 11.28 4.94
CA SER A 10 8.44 11.97 5.61
C SER A 10 9.17 12.97 4.70
N TYR A 11 9.06 12.83 3.37
CA TYR A 11 9.66 13.76 2.41
C TYR A 11 8.96 15.12 2.43
N ASN A 12 9.78 16.19 2.39
CA ASN A 12 9.29 17.56 2.25
C ASN A 12 8.54 17.74 0.92
N GLY A 13 7.43 18.48 0.95
CA GLY A 13 6.59 18.73 -0.23
C GLY A 13 5.57 17.62 -0.56
N VAL A 14 5.75 16.39 -0.06
CA VAL A 14 4.74 15.33 -0.23
C VAL A 14 3.55 15.58 0.70
N ARG A 15 2.35 15.68 0.13
CA ARG A 15 1.09 15.95 0.86
C ARG A 15 0.20 14.72 1.04
N SER A 16 0.24 13.79 0.09
CA SER A 16 -0.56 12.56 0.11
C SER A 16 0.17 11.42 -0.60
N VAL A 17 -0.22 10.20 -0.28
CA VAL A 17 0.26 8.99 -0.94
C VAL A 17 -0.84 7.93 -0.97
N GLU A 18 -0.95 7.22 -2.09
CA GLU A 18 -1.68 5.96 -2.19
C GLU A 18 -0.67 4.83 -2.31
N VAL A 19 -0.84 3.78 -1.50
CA VAL A 19 0.03 2.60 -1.51
C VAL A 19 -0.81 1.37 -1.73
N THR A 20 -0.50 0.62 -2.79
CA THR A 20 -1.05 -0.71 -3.05
C THR A 20 0.05 -1.75 -2.85
N VAL A 21 -0.22 -2.78 -2.05
CA VAL A 21 0.69 -3.90 -1.82
C VAL A 21 0.04 -5.15 -2.38
N HIS A 22 0.62 -5.68 -3.46
CA HIS A 22 0.20 -6.90 -4.15
C HIS A 22 0.80 -8.14 -3.51
N LYS A 23 0.06 -9.25 -3.54
CA LYS A 23 0.50 -10.57 -3.09
C LYS A 23 -0.10 -11.66 -3.99
N PRO A 24 0.37 -11.78 -5.24
CA PRO A 24 -0.13 -12.80 -6.15
C PRO A 24 0.15 -14.23 -5.67
N GLN A 25 1.23 -14.41 -4.89
CA GLN A 25 1.62 -15.67 -4.28
C GLN A 25 1.00 -15.93 -2.89
N ALA A 26 -0.21 -15.40 -2.60
CA ALA A 26 -0.85 -15.64 -1.31
C ALA A 26 -1.22 -17.13 -1.14
N PRO A 27 -0.97 -17.75 0.03
CA PRO A 27 -1.30 -19.16 0.25
C PRO A 27 -2.81 -19.30 0.50
N MET A 28 -3.61 -19.26 -0.57
CA MET A 28 -5.05 -19.51 -0.51
C MET A 28 -5.42 -20.77 -1.28
N LYS A 29 -6.53 -21.41 -0.85
CA LYS A 29 -7.03 -22.66 -1.45
C LYS A 29 -7.89 -22.45 -2.69
N ILE A 30 -8.01 -21.22 -3.17
CA ILE A 30 -8.83 -20.83 -4.32
C ILE A 30 -7.94 -20.31 -5.44
N THR A 31 -8.42 -20.33 -6.68
CA THR A 31 -7.71 -19.76 -7.82
C THR A 31 -7.92 -18.26 -7.88
N PHE A 32 -6.84 -17.49 -7.94
CA PHE A 32 -6.83 -16.05 -8.14
C PHE A 32 -5.50 -15.65 -8.79
N THR A 33 -5.47 -14.49 -9.45
CA THR A 33 -4.25 -13.95 -10.07
C THR A 33 -3.51 -12.99 -9.15
N ASP A 34 -4.24 -12.25 -8.30
CA ASP A 34 -3.66 -11.34 -7.33
C ASP A 34 -4.60 -11.06 -6.15
N VAL A 35 -4.02 -10.72 -5.01
CA VAL A 35 -4.72 -10.06 -3.90
C VAL A 35 -3.89 -8.88 -3.45
N ALA A 36 -4.54 -7.75 -3.18
CA ALA A 36 -3.85 -6.53 -2.78
C ALA A 36 -4.56 -5.79 -1.66
N VAL A 37 -3.79 -5.04 -0.88
CA VAL A 37 -4.30 -4.03 0.05
C VAL A 37 -3.93 -2.66 -0.47
N LYS A 38 -4.92 -1.78 -0.58
CA LYS A 38 -4.75 -0.36 -0.95
C LYS A 38 -5.04 0.53 0.24
N ILE A 39 -4.17 1.50 0.51
CA ILE A 39 -4.40 2.57 1.49
C ILE A 39 -4.12 3.94 0.88
N ALA A 40 -4.90 4.93 1.31
CA ALA A 40 -4.62 6.34 1.08
C ALA A 40 -4.27 7.03 2.41
N ARG A 41 -3.29 7.92 2.40
CA ARG A 41 -2.87 8.75 3.55
C ARG A 41 -2.57 10.17 3.08
N ARG A 42 -2.83 11.14 3.95
CA ARG A 42 -2.54 12.57 3.76
C ARG A 42 -1.93 13.14 5.03
N LYS A 43 -1.06 14.14 4.92
CA LYS A 43 -0.69 14.99 6.06
C LYS A 43 -1.91 15.82 6.48
N LEU A 44 -2.11 15.96 7.79
CA LEU A 44 -3.04 16.93 8.35
C LEU A 44 -2.45 18.34 8.23
#